data_AF-A0A6N4AKX2-F1
#
_entry.id   AF-A0A6N4AKX2-F1
#
_cell.length_a   1.000
_cell.length_b   1.000
_cell.length_c   1.000
_cell.angle_alpha   90.00
_cell.angle_beta   90.00
_cell.angle_gamma   90.00
#
_symmetry.space_group_name_H-M   'P 1'
#
loop_
_entity.id
_entity.type
_entity.pdbx_description
1 polymer ?
#
loop_
_entity_poly.entity_id
_entity_poly.type
_entity_poly.pdbx_seq_one_letter_code
_entity_poly.pdbx_strand_id
1 'polypeptide(L)'
;MFKYYSEVTTMAFCNKCGNQLPDGANNCPNCGAPAGNTQQNTQNAQDFVNNMMNTNDTTSQFDPQDINNNKGMSVLAYIGFLFLVPLLACPNSKFARYHTNQGLVLFLLEFALGVVTGILGIIPIAGLIIGGLLSAVGGIFTLVLMIMGIINAAQGQAKELPLIGKITLLK
;
A
#
# COMPACT_ATOMS: atom_id res chain seq x y z
N MET A 1 -36.50 32.59 -28.61
CA MET A 1 -37.55 32.17 -27.66
C MET A 1 -36.89 31.18 -26.69
N PHE A 2 -36.72 31.61 -25.43
CA PHE A 2 -36.33 30.87 -24.22
C PHE A 2 -34.89 30.34 -24.04
N LYS A 3 -34.04 31.22 -23.48
CA LYS A 3 -33.14 30.87 -22.36
C LYS A 3 -33.99 30.25 -21.25
N TYR A 4 -33.79 28.99 -20.85
CA TYR A 4 -34.13 28.45 -19.52
C TYR A 4 -33.72 26.97 -19.49
N TYR A 5 -32.42 26.70 -19.34
CA TYR A 5 -32.00 25.46 -18.70
C TYR A 5 -31.76 25.82 -17.24
N SER A 6 -32.68 25.38 -16.39
CA SER A 6 -32.60 25.44 -14.95
C SER A 6 -31.38 24.64 -14.49
N GLU A 7 -30.33 25.32 -14.02
CA GLU A 7 -29.45 24.69 -13.06
C GLU A 7 -30.30 24.33 -11.85
N VAL A 8 -30.38 23.04 -11.52
CA VAL A 8 -30.92 22.64 -10.23
C VAL A 8 -29.85 23.01 -9.21
N THR A 9 -29.83 24.29 -8.79
CA THR A 9 -29.00 24.75 -7.69
C THR A 9 -29.45 23.96 -6.46
N THR A 10 -28.69 22.93 -6.11
CA THR A 10 -28.97 22.12 -4.93
C THR A 10 -28.66 22.99 -3.73
N MET A 11 -29.66 23.75 -3.26
CA MET A 11 -29.48 24.66 -2.13
C MET A 11 -29.17 23.83 -0.89
N ALA A 12 -27.90 23.84 -0.47
CA ALA A 12 -27.46 23.14 0.72
C ALA A 12 -27.93 23.90 1.96
N PHE A 13 -28.34 23.17 3.00
CA PHE A 13 -28.73 23.76 4.27
C PHE A 13 -27.71 23.39 5.34
N CYS A 14 -27.40 24.33 6.23
CA CYS A 14 -26.52 24.12 7.36
C CYS A 14 -27.14 23.09 8.32
N ASN A 15 -26.43 22.00 8.59
CA ASN A 15 -26.88 20.93 9.48
C ASN A 15 -27.01 21.34 10.96
N LYS A 16 -26.39 22.46 11.36
CA LYS A 16 -26.41 22.94 12.75
C LYS A 16 -27.53 23.95 13.03
N CYS A 17 -27.75 24.88 12.11
CA CYS A 17 -28.72 25.97 12.32
C CYS A 17 -29.85 26.02 11.29
N GLY A 18 -29.86 25.13 10.30
CA GLY A 18 -30.90 25.04 9.29
C GLY A 18 -30.89 26.16 8.24
N ASN A 19 -29.92 27.09 8.30
CA ASN A 19 -29.86 28.19 7.35
C ASN A 19 -29.35 27.73 5.98
N GLN A 20 -29.83 28.35 4.91
CA GLN A 20 -29.32 28.09 3.56
C GLN A 20 -27.84 28.49 3.48
N LEU A 21 -27.06 27.63 2.82
CA LEU A 21 -25.65 27.86 2.55
C LEU A 21 -25.50 28.40 1.12
N PRO A 22 -24.72 29.48 0.92
CA PRO A 22 -24.34 29.92 -0.41
C PRO A 22 -23.50 28.84 -1.10
N ASP A 23 -23.59 28.78 -2.44
CA ASP A 23 -22.79 27.86 -3.24
C ASP A 23 -21.29 28.09 -2.98
N GLY A 24 -20.59 27.02 -2.59
CA GLY A 24 -19.15 27.07 -2.28
C GLY A 24 -18.78 27.72 -0.94
N ALA A 25 -19.72 27.94 -0.02
CA ALA A 25 -19.39 28.45 1.31
C ALA A 25 -18.56 27.44 2.12
N ASN A 26 -17.42 27.86 2.66
CA ASN A 26 -16.58 27.02 3.55
C ASN A 26 -17.14 26.95 4.99
N ASN A 27 -17.84 28.00 5.40
CA ASN A 27 -18.47 28.12 6.71
C ASN A 27 -19.87 28.73 6.58
N CYS A 28 -20.75 28.34 7.49
CA CYS A 28 -22.09 28.89 7.60
C CYS A 28 -21.98 30.33 8.10
N PRO A 29 -22.40 31.35 7.31
CA PRO A 29 -22.26 32.75 7.70
C PRO A 29 -23.10 33.11 8.93
N ASN A 30 -24.13 32.32 9.25
CA ASN A 30 -25.05 32.62 10.35
C ASN A 30 -24.62 32.00 11.70
N CYS A 31 -24.03 30.80 11.71
CA CYS A 31 -23.69 30.11 12.96
C CYS A 31 -22.21 29.72 13.08
N GLY A 32 -21.40 30.01 12.06
CA GLY A 32 -19.98 29.68 11.99
C GLY A 32 -19.68 28.20 11.82
N ALA A 33 -20.68 27.32 11.74
CA ALA A 33 -20.46 25.90 11.52
C ALA A 33 -19.86 25.64 10.14
N PRO A 34 -18.85 24.76 9.99
CA PRO A 34 -18.33 24.41 8.67
C PRO A 34 -19.45 23.82 7.81
N ALA A 35 -19.53 24.28 6.57
CA ALA A 35 -20.54 23.83 5.61
C ALA A 35 -20.23 22.39 5.19
N GLY A 36 -20.78 21.40 5.92
CA GLY A 36 -20.82 20.00 5.49
C GLY A 36 -19.46 19.38 5.15
N ASN A 37 -18.52 19.31 6.10
CA ASN A 37 -17.32 18.50 5.91
C ASN A 37 -17.63 17.01 6.16
N THR A 38 -18.26 16.35 5.18
CA THR A 38 -18.21 14.87 5.08
C THR A 38 -16.80 14.40 4.63
N GLN A 39 -15.88 15.33 4.34
CA GLN A 39 -14.53 15.06 3.85
C GLN A 39 -13.47 14.82 4.95
N GLN A 40 -13.79 15.11 6.21
CA GLN A 40 -12.78 15.10 7.27
C GLN A 40 -12.25 13.70 7.62
N ASN A 41 -12.99 12.63 7.29
CA ASN A 41 -12.56 11.25 7.52
C ASN A 41 -11.81 10.65 6.29
N THR A 42 -12.05 11.18 5.09
CA THR A 42 -11.40 10.69 3.86
C THR A 42 -10.01 11.29 3.67
N GLN A 43 -9.79 12.57 4.01
CA GLN A 43 -8.48 13.21 3.89
C GLN A 43 -7.40 12.52 4.73
N ASN A 44 -7.69 12.17 5.99
CA ASN A 44 -6.72 11.51 6.87
C ASN A 44 -6.30 10.12 6.35
N ALA A 45 -7.22 9.37 5.74
CA ALA A 45 -6.93 8.07 5.15
C ALA A 45 -6.11 8.21 3.86
N GLN A 46 -6.46 9.17 2.99
CA GLN A 46 -5.69 9.48 1.78
C GLN A 46 -4.25 9.90 2.13
N ASP A 47 -4.08 10.77 3.12
CA ASP A 47 -2.75 11.25 3.54
C ASP A 47 -1.90 10.13 4.12
N PHE A 48 -2.50 9.24 4.92
CA PHE A 48 -1.82 8.04 5.42
C PHE A 48 -1.34 7.13 4.27
N VAL A 49 -2.22 6.86 3.30
CA VAL A 49 -1.87 6.04 2.13
C VAL A 49 -0.77 6.71 1.30
N ASN A 50 -0.89 8.00 1.02
CA ASN A 50 0.12 8.76 0.27
C ASN A 50 1.48 8.72 0.95
N ASN A 51 1.52 8.90 2.28
CA ASN A 51 2.76 8.83 3.07
C ASN A 51 3.36 7.42 3.08
N MET A 52 2.54 6.37 3.10
CA MET A 52 3.02 4.98 3.05
C MET A 52 3.55 4.61 1.65
N MET A 53 2.92 5.11 0.59
CA MET A 53 3.27 4.80 -0.81
C MET A 53 4.45 5.64 -1.34
N ASN A 54 4.83 6.70 -0.61
CA ASN A 54 5.98 7.54 -0.92
C ASN A 54 7.28 6.95 -0.34
N THR A 55 7.68 5.80 -0.88
CA THR A 55 8.94 5.13 -0.55
C THR A 55 10.04 5.53 -1.52
N ASN A 56 11.30 5.36 -1.11
CA ASN A 56 12.45 5.70 -1.95
C ASN A 56 12.45 4.90 -3.26
N ASP A 57 12.66 5.61 -4.36
CA ASP A 57 12.89 5.03 -5.66
C ASP A 57 14.37 5.19 -6.02
N THR A 58 15.07 4.07 -6.13
CA THR A 58 16.50 4.00 -6.45
C THR A 58 16.77 3.49 -7.87
N THR A 59 15.75 3.45 -8.73
CA THR A 59 15.84 2.88 -10.09
C THR A 59 16.97 3.50 -10.90
N SER A 60 17.22 4.80 -10.75
CA SER A 60 18.29 5.52 -11.46
C SER A 60 19.71 5.06 -11.11
N GLN A 61 19.88 4.28 -10.05
CA GLN A 61 21.17 3.72 -9.63
C GLN A 61 21.51 2.39 -10.32
N PHE A 62 20.57 1.82 -11.08
CA PHE A 62 20.73 0.54 -11.77
C PHE A 62 21.00 0.76 -13.25
N ASP A 63 21.80 -0.14 -13.84
CA ASP A 63 22.06 -0.15 -15.28
C ASP A 63 20.77 -0.50 -16.04
N PRO A 64 20.31 0.34 -17.00
CA PRO A 64 19.14 0.04 -17.82
C PRO A 64 19.20 -1.32 -18.53
N GLN A 65 20.39 -1.79 -18.92
CA GLN A 65 20.54 -3.09 -19.55
C GLN A 65 20.32 -4.23 -18.54
N ASP A 66 20.82 -4.07 -17.31
CA ASP A 66 20.60 -5.02 -16.21
C ASP A 66 19.11 -5.15 -15.88
N ILE A 67 18.40 -4.02 -15.80
CA ILE A 67 16.94 -3.99 -15.60
C ILE A 67 16.24 -4.74 -16.73
N ASN A 68 16.52 -4.40 -17.99
CA ASN A 68 15.81 -4.98 -19.13
C ASN A 68 16.01 -6.50 -19.23
N ASN A 69 17.22 -6.97 -18.93
CA ASN A 69 17.56 -8.40 -19.00
C ASN A 69 16.95 -9.20 -17.84
N ASN A 70 16.77 -8.60 -16.66
CA ASN A 70 16.48 -9.36 -15.44
C ASN A 70 15.10 -9.10 -14.82
N LYS A 71 14.37 -8.07 -15.24
CA LYS A 71 13.07 -7.70 -14.62
C LYS A 71 12.04 -8.82 -14.56
N GLY A 72 11.96 -9.66 -15.59
CA GLY A 72 11.06 -10.81 -15.60
C GLY A 72 11.44 -11.85 -14.55
N MET A 73 12.74 -12.13 -14.40
CA MET A 73 13.24 -13.06 -13.38
C MET A 73 13.04 -12.51 -11.96
N SER A 74 13.22 -11.20 -11.77
CA SER A 74 13.05 -10.52 -10.48
C SER A 74 11.65 -10.65 -9.89
N VAL A 75 10.61 -10.86 -10.70
CA VAL A 75 9.23 -11.08 -10.22
C VAL A 75 9.14 -12.30 -9.30
N LEU A 76 9.89 -13.37 -9.62
CA LEU A 76 9.89 -14.61 -8.83
C LEU A 76 10.41 -14.39 -7.40
N ALA A 77 11.13 -13.29 -7.15
CA ALA A 77 11.61 -12.96 -5.82
C ALA A 77 10.52 -12.86 -4.77
N TYR A 78 9.32 -12.43 -5.18
CA TYR A 78 8.22 -12.14 -4.28
C TYR A 78 7.29 -13.34 -4.03
N ILE A 79 7.55 -14.50 -4.65
CA ILE A 79 6.70 -15.68 -4.55
C ILE A 79 7.33 -16.67 -3.56
N GLY A 80 7.14 -16.42 -2.27
CA GLY A 80 7.59 -17.31 -1.20
C GLY A 80 9.06 -17.73 -1.33
N PHE A 81 9.34 -19.04 -1.29
CA PHE A 81 10.70 -19.56 -1.40
C PHE A 81 11.37 -19.36 -2.78
N LEU A 82 10.62 -18.90 -3.79
CA LEU A 82 11.15 -18.69 -5.15
C LEU A 82 12.14 -17.53 -5.23
N PHE A 83 12.37 -16.75 -4.16
CA PHE A 83 13.50 -15.82 -4.09
C PHE A 83 14.85 -16.47 -4.38
N LEU A 84 14.99 -17.78 -4.15
CA LEU A 84 16.19 -18.53 -4.52
C LEU A 84 16.43 -18.56 -6.04
N VAL A 85 15.38 -18.46 -6.86
CA VAL A 85 15.50 -18.53 -8.32
C VAL A 85 16.30 -17.34 -8.89
N PRO A 86 15.89 -16.07 -8.72
CA PRO A 86 16.70 -14.93 -9.18
C PRO A 86 18.06 -14.86 -8.47
N LEU A 87 18.15 -15.30 -7.21
CA LEU A 87 19.42 -15.36 -6.46
C LEU A 87 20.47 -16.23 -7.16
N LEU A 88 20.07 -17.41 -7.64
CA LEU A 88 20.96 -18.40 -8.24
C LEU A 88 21.07 -18.27 -9.77
N ALA A 89 20.00 -17.84 -10.45
CA ALA A 89 19.97 -17.68 -11.90
C ALA A 89 20.60 -16.36 -12.38
N CYS A 90 20.51 -15.30 -11.59
CA CYS A 90 20.99 -13.96 -11.93
C CYS A 90 21.99 -13.41 -10.89
N PRO A 91 23.02 -14.17 -10.46
CA PRO A 91 23.85 -13.81 -9.30
C PRO A 91 24.68 -12.53 -9.49
N ASN A 92 24.89 -12.07 -10.73
CA ASN A 92 25.64 -10.86 -11.05
C ASN A 92 24.74 -9.63 -11.28
N SER A 93 23.41 -9.80 -11.34
CA SER A 93 22.48 -8.71 -11.55
C SER A 93 22.24 -7.95 -10.24
N LYS A 94 22.59 -6.66 -10.21
CA LYS A 94 22.31 -5.81 -9.05
C LYS A 94 20.80 -5.63 -8.90
N PHE A 95 20.10 -5.45 -10.01
CA PHE A 95 18.64 -5.30 -10.02
C PHE A 95 17.92 -6.55 -9.52
N ALA A 96 18.31 -7.74 -9.98
CA ALA A 96 17.71 -8.99 -9.51
C ALA A 96 17.99 -9.21 -8.02
N ARG A 97 19.21 -8.91 -7.55
CA ARG A 97 19.58 -9.03 -6.13
C ARG A 97 18.81 -8.05 -5.24
N TYR A 98 18.51 -6.85 -5.73
CA TYR A 98 17.66 -5.89 -5.03
C TYR A 98 16.25 -6.45 -4.77
N HIS A 99 15.58 -6.97 -5.80
CA HIS A 99 14.25 -7.58 -5.64
C HIS A 99 14.31 -8.89 -4.85
N THR A 100 15.38 -9.68 -5.01
CA THR A 100 15.63 -10.89 -4.21
C THR A 100 15.74 -10.57 -2.73
N ASN A 101 16.44 -9.49 -2.37
CA ASN A 101 16.54 -9.05 -0.98
C ASN A 101 15.17 -8.69 -0.40
N GLN A 102 14.37 -7.90 -1.12
CA GLN A 102 13.02 -7.54 -0.67
C GLN A 102 12.10 -8.77 -0.57
N GLY A 103 12.17 -9.67 -1.55
CA GLY A 103 11.45 -10.93 -1.58
C GLY A 103 11.80 -11.85 -0.40
N LEU A 104 13.10 -11.97 -0.08
CA LEU A 104 13.57 -12.72 1.09
C LEU A 104 13.04 -12.10 2.40
N VAL A 105 13.10 -10.79 2.56
CA VAL A 105 12.56 -10.11 3.75
C VAL A 105 11.06 -10.35 3.88
N LEU A 106 10.31 -10.28 2.78
CA LEU A 106 8.88 -10.57 2.75
C LEU A 106 8.58 -12.03 3.12
N PHE A 107 9.32 -12.98 2.55
CA PHE A 107 9.21 -14.40 2.90
C PHE A 107 9.48 -14.66 4.39
N LEU A 108 10.51 -14.02 4.96
CA LEU A 108 10.81 -14.16 6.39
C LEU A 108 9.71 -13.57 7.27
N LEU A 109 9.08 -12.47 6.86
CA LEU A 109 7.94 -11.89 7.54
C LEU A 109 6.72 -12.84 7.50
N GLU A 110 6.40 -13.41 6.33
CA GLU A 110 5.33 -14.39 6.16
C GLU A 110 5.58 -15.65 6.99
N PHE A 111 6.81 -16.16 6.97
CA PHE A 111 7.22 -17.31 7.76
C PHE A 111 7.08 -17.05 9.27
N ALA A 112 7.55 -15.89 9.76
CA ALA A 112 7.43 -15.51 11.16
C ALA A 112 5.95 -15.39 11.58
N LEU A 113 5.10 -14.77 10.74
CA LEU A 113 3.67 -14.67 10.97
C LEU A 113 3.04 -16.06 11.08
N GLY A 114 3.38 -16.99 10.18
CA GLY A 114 2.90 -18.36 10.19
C GLY A 114 3.29 -19.15 11.45
N VAL A 115 4.53 -18.96 11.94
CA VAL A 115 4.98 -19.58 13.20
C VAL A 115 4.19 -19.04 14.38
N VAL A 116 4.02 -17.72 14.48
CA VAL A 116 3.28 -17.08 15.58
C VAL A 116 1.81 -17.53 15.59
N THR A 117 1.14 -17.52 14.43
CA THR A 117 -0.26 -17.96 14.34
C THR A 117 -0.41 -19.45 14.61
N GLY A 118 0.56 -20.28 14.18
CA GLY A 118 0.61 -21.70 14.49
C GLY A 118 0.71 -22.00 16.00
N ILE A 119 1.55 -21.25 16.73
CA ILE A 119 1.67 -21.37 18.19
C ILE A 119 0.36 -20.95 18.88
N LEU A 120 -0.23 -19.83 18.45
CA LEU A 120 -1.52 -19.37 19.00
C LEU A 120 -2.62 -20.41 18.78
N GLY A 121 -2.61 -21.12 17.65
CA GLY A 121 -3.58 -22.17 17.33
C GLY A 121 -3.61 -23.34 18.32
N ILE A 122 -2.60 -23.51 19.17
CA ILE A 122 -2.58 -24.53 20.23
C ILE A 122 -3.56 -24.17 21.36
N ILE A 123 -3.82 -22.88 21.59
CA ILE A 123 -4.69 -22.42 22.66
C ILE A 123 -6.16 -22.55 22.21
N PRO A 124 -6.99 -23.37 22.88
CA PRO A 124 -8.38 -23.58 22.47
C PRO A 124 -9.19 -22.29 22.58
N ILE A 125 -10.08 -22.07 21.59
CA ILE A 125 -11.00 -20.94 21.46
C ILE A 125 -10.29 -19.58 21.35
N ALA A 126 -9.60 -19.10 22.39
CA ALA A 126 -8.93 -17.80 22.40
C ALA A 126 -7.80 -17.72 21.36
N GLY A 127 -6.99 -18.78 21.24
CA GLY A 127 -5.91 -18.86 20.26
C GLY A 127 -6.41 -18.86 18.82
N LEU A 128 -7.54 -19.54 18.56
CA LEU A 128 -8.17 -19.55 17.25
C LEU A 128 -8.72 -18.17 16.86
N ILE A 129 -9.34 -17.46 17.80
CA ILE A 129 -9.89 -16.11 17.54
C ILE A 129 -8.75 -15.11 17.28
N ILE A 130 -7.77 -15.05 18.18
CA ILE A 130 -6.65 -14.10 18.08
C ILE A 130 -5.74 -14.46 16.90
N GLY A 131 -5.39 -15.75 16.76
CA GLY A 131 -4.58 -16.25 15.66
C GLY A 131 -5.25 -16.07 14.31
N GLY A 132 -6.57 -16.31 14.21
CA GLY A 132 -7.35 -16.07 13.00
C GLY A 132 -7.36 -14.61 12.58
N LEU A 133 -7.60 -13.68 13.53
CA LEU A 133 -7.56 -12.25 13.23
C LEU A 133 -6.16 -11.77 12.81
N LEU A 134 -5.12 -12.20 13.52
CA LEU A 134 -3.73 -11.88 13.18
C LEU A 134 -3.36 -12.42 11.80
N SER A 135 -3.75 -13.66 11.49
CA SER A 135 -3.51 -14.27 10.18
C SER A 135 -4.25 -13.52 9.07
N ALA A 136 -5.48 -13.08 9.29
CA ALA A 136 -6.25 -12.33 8.29
C ALA A 136 -5.61 -10.96 7.99
N VAL A 137 -5.33 -10.17 9.03
CA VAL A 137 -4.72 -8.84 8.87
C VAL A 137 -3.31 -8.94 8.31
N GLY A 138 -2.48 -9.82 8.89
CA GLY A 138 -1.10 -10.03 8.44
C GLY A 138 -1.03 -10.62 7.03
N GLY A 139 -1.95 -11.51 6.66
CA GLY A 139 -2.06 -12.07 5.31
C GLY A 139 -2.41 -11.01 4.27
N ILE A 140 -3.39 -10.14 4.56
CA ILE A 140 -3.72 -9.02 3.65
C ILE A 140 -2.52 -8.07 3.53
N PHE A 141 -1.87 -7.73 4.64
CA PHE A 141 -0.72 -6.83 4.63
C PHE A 141 0.44 -7.37 3.78
N THR A 142 0.84 -8.63 4.00
CA THR A 142 1.92 -9.28 3.24
C THR A 142 1.55 -9.47 1.76
N LEU A 143 0.29 -9.80 1.45
CA LEU A 143 -0.20 -9.88 0.08
C LEU A 143 -0.09 -8.53 -0.65
N VAL A 144 -0.43 -7.42 0.00
CA VAL A 144 -0.30 -6.08 -0.57
C VAL A 144 1.17 -5.76 -0.87
N LEU A 145 2.09 -6.05 0.06
CA LEU A 145 3.53 -5.89 -0.16
C LEU A 145 4.03 -6.77 -1.32
N MET A 146 3.57 -8.02 -1.42
CA MET A 146 3.88 -8.93 -2.51
C MET A 146 3.50 -8.34 -3.87
N ILE A 147 2.25 -7.88 -4.01
CA ILE A 147 1.74 -7.31 -5.26
C ILE A 147 2.52 -6.05 -5.65
N MET A 148 2.79 -5.15 -4.69
CA MET A 148 3.62 -3.97 -4.95
C MET A 148 5.02 -4.34 -5.43
N GLY A 149 5.64 -5.36 -4.81
CA GLY A 149 6.96 -5.84 -5.19
C GLY A 149 6.98 -6.40 -6.61
N ILE A 150 5.97 -7.20 -6.96
CA ILE A 150 5.78 -7.76 -8.31
C ILE A 150 5.60 -6.64 -9.34
N ILE A 151 4.76 -5.64 -9.06
CA ILE A 151 4.53 -4.50 -9.96
C ILE A 151 5.83 -3.74 -10.18
N ASN A 152 6.55 -3.39 -9.10
CA ASN A 152 7.82 -2.68 -9.17
C ASN A 152 8.83 -3.48 -10.02
N ALA A 153 9.00 -4.78 -9.75
CA ALA A 153 9.90 -5.64 -10.52
C ALA A 153 9.52 -5.70 -12.00
N ALA A 154 8.25 -5.96 -12.32
CA ALA A 154 7.76 -6.08 -13.69
C ALA A 154 7.90 -4.77 -14.48
N GLN A 155 7.77 -3.62 -13.81
CA GLN A 155 7.97 -2.29 -14.38
C GLN A 155 9.43 -1.86 -14.43
N GLY A 156 10.36 -2.67 -13.91
CA GLY A 156 11.78 -2.33 -13.87
C GLY A 156 12.14 -1.26 -12.83
N GLN A 157 11.31 -1.09 -11.80
CA GLN A 157 11.48 -0.11 -10.73
C GLN A 157 12.14 -0.72 -9.50
N ALA A 158 13.22 -0.10 -9.03
CA ALA A 158 13.86 -0.39 -7.76
C ALA A 158 13.32 0.51 -6.65
N LYS A 159 12.00 0.38 -6.39
CA LYS A 159 11.28 1.11 -5.35
C LYS A 159 11.10 0.25 -4.10
N GLU A 160 11.41 0.85 -2.95
CA GLU A 160 11.32 0.19 -1.64
C GLU A 160 9.87 -0.18 -1.30
N LEU A 161 9.65 -1.37 -0.77
CA LEU A 161 8.36 -1.71 -0.16
C LEU A 161 8.14 -0.93 1.15
N PRO A 162 6.91 -0.48 1.43
CA PRO A 162 6.60 0.16 2.70
C PRO A 162 6.98 -0.73 3.89
N LEU A 163 7.51 -0.10 4.95
CA LEU A 163 7.94 -0.71 6.21
C LEU A 163 9.14 -1.67 6.13
N ILE A 164 9.30 -2.47 5.07
CA ILE A 164 10.36 -3.50 4.96
C ILE A 164 11.48 -3.17 3.97
N GLY A 165 11.27 -2.21 3.05
CA GLY A 165 12.18 -1.96 1.93
C GLY A 165 13.58 -1.48 2.30
N LYS A 166 13.77 -1.00 3.54
CA LYS A 166 15.07 -0.56 4.07
C LYS A 166 15.93 -1.70 4.64
N ILE A 167 15.39 -2.90 4.76
CA ILE A 167 16.09 -4.05 5.35
C ILE A 167 16.95 -4.71 4.26
N THR A 168 18.26 -4.76 4.48
CA THR A 168 19.21 -5.38 3.55
C THR A 168 19.89 -6.58 4.18
N LEU A 169 19.57 -7.77 3.67
CA LEU A 169 20.12 -9.08 4.03
C LEU A 169 21.12 -9.59 2.98
N LEU A 170 20.91 -9.25 1.71
CA LEU A 170 21.79 -9.61 0.60
C LEU A 170 22.60 -8.39 0.16
N LYS A 171 23.93 -8.50 0.22
CA LYS A 171 24.88 -7.49 -0.28
C LYS A 171 25.36 -7.85 -1.65
#